data_AF-A0AAV5U0I9-F1
#
_entry.id   AF-A0AAV5U0I9-F1
#
_cell.length_a   1.000
_cell.length_b   1.000
_cell.length_c   1.000
_cell.angle_alpha   90.00
_cell.angle_beta   90.00
_cell.angle_gamma   90.00
#
_symmetry.space_group_name_H-M   'P 1'
#
loop_
_entity.id
_entity.type
_entity.pdbx_description
1 polymer ?
#
loop_
_entity_poly.entity_id
_entity_poly.type
_entity_poly.pdbx_seq_one_letter_code
_entity_poly.pdbx_strand_id
1 'polypeptide(L)'
;MATFHVNPTYARIDQILPNLFISGVTALSPSILDEHGITYIINATNEVPNLRCLSHLARHKLWLDDTPETPIYNQLEETANQIACLLSEGHSILVHCLAGVSRSASLILAYLTKYHTRSLEKAFHLLQSIRPLVRPNIGFWRQLIQFESDLTGEPSTVRLVRVEDQDEDYLPHVYLQPQEVSSGMIDQEIKDQFRILVESFVDHQVVAVENSDQFSILFLRCWIL
;
A
#
# COMPACT_ATOMS: atom_id res chain seq x y z
N MET A 1 30.57 9.83 5.84
CA MET A 1 29.16 9.68 6.25
C MET A 1 28.34 9.52 5.00
N ALA A 2 27.75 8.35 4.77
CA ALA A 2 26.86 8.14 3.63
C ALA A 2 25.51 8.82 3.93
N THR A 3 25.13 9.80 3.12
CA THR A 3 23.81 10.44 3.16
C THR A 3 22.92 9.72 2.15
N PHE A 4 21.91 9.00 2.64
CA PHE A 4 20.89 8.36 1.82
C PHE A 4 19.84 9.40 1.42
N HIS A 5 19.64 9.61 0.12
CA HIS A 5 18.56 10.45 -0.38
C HIS A 5 17.30 9.60 -0.58
N VAL A 6 16.49 9.49 0.47
CA VAL A 6 15.15 8.89 0.38
C VAL A 6 14.18 9.97 -0.07
N ASN A 7 13.32 9.68 -1.06
CA ASN A 7 12.26 10.61 -1.42
C ASN A 7 11.35 10.83 -0.19
N PRO A 8 11.23 12.08 0.30
CA PRO A 8 10.58 12.40 1.58
C PRO A 8 9.10 11.99 1.61
N THR A 9 8.46 11.88 0.43
CA THR A 9 7.08 11.44 0.30
C THR A 9 6.87 9.99 0.74
N TYR A 10 7.88 9.14 0.58
CA TYR A 10 7.85 7.73 1.01
C TYR A 10 8.38 7.52 2.43
N ALA A 11 9.11 8.50 2.96
CA ALA A 11 9.69 8.48 4.31
C ALA A 11 8.69 8.88 5.41
N ARG A 12 7.45 9.24 5.06
CA ARG A 12 6.43 9.66 6.02
C ARG A 12 5.55 8.50 6.49
N ILE A 13 5.16 8.57 7.76
CA ILE A 13 4.09 7.78 8.37
C ILE A 13 2.81 8.63 8.39
N ASP A 14 1.69 8.03 8.03
CA ASP A 14 0.40 8.72 7.97
C ASP A 14 -0.60 8.04 8.90
N GLN A 15 -1.30 8.84 9.71
CA GLN A 15 -2.39 8.35 10.55
C GLN A 15 -3.68 8.30 9.74
N ILE A 16 -4.23 7.10 9.54
CA ILE A 16 -5.45 6.88 8.75
C ILE A 16 -6.70 7.06 9.60
N LEU A 17 -6.67 6.47 10.80
CA LEU A 17 -7.68 6.60 11.85
C LEU A 17 -6.97 6.72 13.20
N PRO A 18 -7.66 7.11 14.29
CA PRO A 18 -7.08 7.02 15.62
C PRO A 18 -6.42 5.66 15.83
N ASN A 19 -5.14 5.69 16.21
CA ASN A 19 -4.30 4.51 16.47
C ASN A 19 -4.04 3.55 15.27
N LEU A 20 -4.36 3.93 14.03
CA LEU A 20 -4.05 3.15 12.83
C LEU A 20 -3.21 3.95 11.84
N PHE A 21 -2.03 3.44 11.50
CA PHE A 21 -1.02 4.13 10.69
C PHE A 21 -0.58 3.31 9.48
N ILE A 22 -0.12 4.00 8.43
CA ILE A 22 0.51 3.42 7.23
C ILE A 22 1.88 4.06 6.96
N SER A 23 2.84 3.27 6.49
CA SER A 23 4.11 3.79 6.00
C SER A 23 4.79 2.88 4.97
N GLY A 24 5.85 3.42 4.34
CA GLY A 24 6.92 2.60 3.74
C GLY A 24 7.95 2.16 4.79
N VAL A 25 8.88 1.29 4.38
CA VAL A 25 9.94 0.76 5.25
C VAL A 25 10.89 1.86 5.73
N THR A 26 11.11 2.89 4.92
CA THR A 26 12.06 3.97 5.21
C THR A 26 11.63 4.85 6.38
N ALA A 27 10.35 4.83 6.74
CA ALA A 27 9.81 5.53 7.91
C ALA A 27 9.98 4.74 9.23
N LEU A 28 10.46 3.49 9.18
CA LEU A 28 10.61 2.64 10.36
C LEU A 28 11.87 2.98 11.16
N SER A 29 11.79 4.03 11.96
CA SER A 29 12.82 4.37 12.95
C SER A 29 12.26 4.30 14.38
N PRO A 30 13.07 3.96 15.39
CA PRO A 30 12.62 3.93 16.79
C PRO A 30 11.98 5.24 17.23
N SER A 31 12.56 6.39 16.85
CA SER A 31 12.04 7.70 17.19
C SER A 31 10.64 7.96 16.63
N ILE A 32 10.39 7.59 15.37
CA ILE A 32 9.06 7.75 14.74
C ILE A 32 8.05 6.81 15.39
N LEU A 33 8.44 5.58 15.70
CA LEU A 33 7.56 4.62 16.37
C LEU A 33 7.16 5.11 17.77
N ASP A 34 8.12 5.65 18.53
CA ASP A 34 7.89 6.20 19.86
C ASP A 34 7.03 7.48 19.81
N GLU A 35 7.30 8.38 18.85
CA GLU A 35 6.54 9.62 18.64
C GLU A 35 5.06 9.37 18.39
N HIS A 36 4.73 8.35 17.59
CA HIS A 36 3.34 7.95 17.31
C HIS A 36 2.80 6.91 18.30
N GLY A 37 3.58 6.55 19.32
CA GLY A 37 3.21 5.57 20.33
C GLY A 37 2.85 4.20 19.76
N ILE A 38 3.50 3.78 18.66
CA ILE A 38 3.21 2.50 17.99
C ILE A 38 3.52 1.35 18.94
N THR A 39 2.53 0.47 19.13
CA THR A 39 2.63 -0.70 20.01
C THR A 39 2.64 -2.03 19.24
N TYR A 40 2.16 -2.03 18.00
CA TYR A 40 2.03 -3.21 17.17
C TYR A 40 2.37 -2.91 15.71
N ILE A 41 3.12 -3.79 15.05
CA ILE A 41 3.49 -3.63 13.63
C ILE A 41 3.01 -4.82 12.80
N ILE A 42 2.29 -4.54 11.72
CA ILE A 42 1.96 -5.50 10.67
C ILE A 42 2.89 -5.24 9.49
N ASN A 43 3.80 -6.18 9.24
CA ASN A 43 4.80 -6.11 8.17
C ASN A 43 4.31 -6.91 6.97
N ALA A 44 3.87 -6.23 5.92
CA ALA A 44 3.31 -6.79 4.71
C ALA A 44 4.36 -6.93 3.59
N THR A 45 5.52 -7.51 3.90
CA THR A 45 6.58 -7.72 2.91
C THR A 45 7.07 -9.15 2.97
N ASN A 46 7.64 -9.66 1.90
CA ASN A 46 8.45 -10.87 1.96
C ASN A 46 9.89 -10.50 2.36
N GLU A 47 10.41 -9.47 1.70
CA GLU A 47 11.80 -9.01 1.67
C GLU A 47 12.34 -8.34 2.95
N VAL A 48 11.50 -7.68 3.77
CA VAL A 48 11.97 -6.90 4.93
C VAL A 48 11.83 -7.73 6.22
N PRO A 49 12.90 -8.25 6.84
CA PRO A 49 12.77 -9.06 8.04
C PRO A 49 12.17 -8.28 9.21
N ASN A 50 11.52 -9.00 10.15
CA ASN A 50 11.14 -8.43 11.44
C ASN A 50 12.41 -8.26 12.32
N LEU A 51 13.18 -7.21 12.04
CA LEU A 51 14.41 -6.92 12.76
C LEU A 51 14.08 -6.54 14.22
N ARG A 52 14.26 -7.50 15.13
CA ARG A 52 14.06 -7.31 16.58
C ARG A 52 14.97 -6.22 17.17
N CYS A 53 16.05 -5.86 16.48
CA CYS A 53 16.95 -4.78 16.90
C CYS A 53 16.33 -3.37 16.82
N LEU A 54 15.22 -3.20 16.09
CA LEU A 54 14.58 -1.90 15.94
C LEU A 54 13.67 -1.54 17.12
N SER A 55 13.11 -2.52 17.84
CA SER A 55 12.21 -2.30 18.98
C SER A 55 11.75 -3.62 19.61
N HIS A 56 11.33 -3.61 20.88
CA HIS A 56 10.65 -4.73 21.55
C HIS A 56 9.16 -4.92 21.16
N LEU A 57 8.67 -4.18 20.17
CA LEU A 57 7.26 -4.17 19.77
C LEU A 57 6.79 -5.53 19.24
N ALA A 58 5.52 -5.83 19.52
CA ALA A 58 4.84 -6.98 18.94
C ALA A 58 4.70 -6.80 17.42
N ARG A 59 4.94 -7.87 16.66
CA ARG A 59 4.90 -7.83 15.20
C ARG A 59 4.21 -9.04 14.60
N HIS A 60 3.40 -8.80 13.57
CA HIS A 60 2.88 -9.81 12.68
C HIS A 60 3.56 -9.69 11.31
N LYS A 61 4.14 -10.77 10.80
CA LYS A 61 4.80 -10.80 9.48
C LYS A 61 3.90 -11.49 8.47
N LEU A 62 3.55 -10.78 7.41
CA LEU A 62 2.86 -11.32 6.24
C LEU A 62 3.88 -11.44 5.11
N TRP A 63 4.12 -12.66 4.63
CA TRP A 63 5.07 -12.97 3.57
C TRP A 63 4.43 -12.69 2.20
N LEU A 64 4.31 -11.40 1.86
CA LEU A 64 3.62 -10.93 0.66
C LEU A 64 4.58 -10.28 -0.32
N ASP A 65 4.62 -10.81 -1.55
CA ASP A 65 5.22 -10.15 -2.70
C ASP A 65 4.24 -9.10 -3.27
N ASP A 66 4.76 -8.08 -3.97
CA ASP A 66 3.94 -7.00 -4.56
C ASP A 66 3.62 -7.28 -6.03
N THR A 67 3.07 -8.46 -6.30
CA THR A 67 2.75 -8.86 -7.68
C THR A 67 1.25 -9.08 -7.85
N PRO A 68 0.70 -8.90 -9.06
CA PRO A 68 -0.72 -9.18 -9.32
C PRO A 68 -1.13 -10.63 -9.05
N GLU A 69 -0.20 -11.58 -9.10
CA GLU A 69 -0.44 -13.01 -8.88
C GLU A 69 -0.45 -13.38 -7.39
N THR A 70 0.03 -12.50 -6.52
CA THR A 70 0.12 -12.80 -5.09
C THR A 70 -1.28 -12.97 -4.48
N PRO A 71 -1.58 -14.11 -3.85
CA PRO A 71 -2.90 -14.39 -3.28
C PRO A 71 -3.07 -13.71 -1.91
N ILE A 72 -3.34 -12.39 -1.92
CA ILE A 72 -3.55 -11.60 -0.72
C ILE A 72 -4.94 -11.80 -0.07
N TYR A 73 -5.90 -12.40 -0.79
CA TYR A 73 -7.31 -12.43 -0.39
C TYR A 73 -7.54 -12.92 1.06
N ASN A 74 -6.97 -14.07 1.44
CA ASN A 74 -7.11 -14.59 2.81
C ASN A 74 -6.56 -13.61 3.87
N GLN A 75 -5.50 -12.90 3.52
CA GLN A 75 -4.89 -11.90 4.40
C GLN A 75 -5.72 -10.63 4.53
N LEU A 76 -6.59 -10.32 3.56
CA LEU A 76 -7.50 -9.17 3.66
C LEU A 76 -8.45 -9.34 4.84
N GLU A 77 -9.11 -10.50 4.96
CA GLU A 77 -10.02 -10.77 6.06
C GLU A 77 -9.31 -10.92 7.41
N GLU A 78 -8.27 -11.77 7.45
CA GLU A 78 -7.53 -12.06 8.68
C GLU A 78 -6.93 -10.78 9.27
N THR A 79 -6.27 -9.98 8.43
CA THR A 79 -5.64 -8.72 8.86
C THR A 79 -6.69 -7.68 9.24
N ALA A 80 -7.81 -7.57 8.52
CA ALA A 80 -8.89 -6.64 8.90
C ALA A 80 -9.45 -6.97 10.29
N ASN A 81 -9.69 -8.25 10.57
CA ASN A 81 -10.16 -8.70 11.89
C ASN A 81 -9.12 -8.44 12.97
N GLN A 82 -7.84 -8.70 12.67
CA GLN A 82 -6.73 -8.46 13.59
C GLN A 82 -6.61 -6.98 13.94
N ILE A 83 -6.66 -6.08 12.94
CA ILE A 83 -6.61 -4.63 13.16
C ILE A 83 -7.78 -4.21 14.07
N ALA A 84 -9.00 -4.66 13.79
CA ALA A 84 -10.17 -4.33 14.61
C ALA A 84 -10.01 -4.79 16.08
N CYS A 85 -9.54 -6.02 16.28
CA CYS A 85 -9.28 -6.58 17.62
C CYS A 85 -8.22 -5.76 18.37
N LEU A 86 -7.06 -5.53 17.75
CA LEU A 86 -5.96 -4.79 18.37
C LEU A 86 -6.37 -3.34 18.72
N LEU A 87 -7.09 -2.66 17.84
CA LEU A 87 -7.61 -1.31 18.13
C LEU A 87 -8.57 -1.34 19.31
N SER A 88 -9.43 -2.37 19.44
CA SER A 88 -10.33 -2.52 20.59
C SER A 88 -9.60 -2.76 21.92
N GLU A 89 -8.38 -3.31 21.86
CA GLU A 89 -7.50 -3.53 23.01
C GLU A 89 -6.65 -2.30 23.36
N GLY A 90 -6.80 -1.21 22.60
CA GLY A 90 -6.08 0.05 22.81
C GLY A 90 -4.69 0.08 22.17
N HIS A 91 -4.37 -0.86 21.28
CA HIS A 91 -3.12 -0.83 20.55
C HIS A 91 -3.09 0.29 19.52
N SER A 92 -1.91 0.92 19.39
CA SER A 92 -1.52 1.74 18.24
C SER A 92 -0.78 0.88 17.23
N ILE A 93 -1.28 0.83 15.99
CA ILE A 93 -0.91 -0.16 14.97
C ILE A 93 -0.32 0.54 13.76
N LEU A 94 0.84 0.06 13.31
CA LEU A 94 1.43 0.43 12.03
C LEU A 94 1.35 -0.73 11.04
N VAL A 95 0.73 -0.50 9.88
CA VAL A 95 0.78 -1.42 8.73
C VAL A 95 1.75 -0.86 7.70
N HIS A 96 2.84 -1.58 7.40
CA HIS A 96 3.82 -1.13 6.42
C HIS A 96 4.09 -2.19 5.36
N CYS A 97 4.53 -1.74 4.18
CA CYS A 97 5.19 -2.58 3.19
C CYS A 97 6.55 -1.98 2.82
N LEU A 98 7.01 -2.13 1.58
CA LEU A 98 8.23 -1.49 1.11
C LEU A 98 8.05 0.02 0.93
N ALA A 99 7.08 0.44 0.11
CA ALA A 99 6.83 1.85 -0.21
C ALA A 99 5.61 2.46 0.50
N GLY A 100 4.78 1.62 1.15
CA GLY A 100 3.50 2.06 1.70
C GLY A 100 2.48 2.44 0.63
N VAL A 101 2.50 1.75 -0.52
CA VAL A 101 1.73 2.11 -1.73
C VAL A 101 0.69 1.05 -2.06
N SER A 102 1.09 -0.22 -2.14
CA SER A 102 0.26 -1.31 -2.63
C SER A 102 -0.10 -2.30 -1.51
N ARG A 103 0.80 -3.21 -1.10
CA ARG A 103 0.50 -4.25 -0.08
C ARG A 103 -0.15 -3.73 1.21
N SER A 104 0.49 -2.77 1.91
CA SER A 104 -0.06 -2.24 3.16
C SER A 104 -1.36 -1.45 2.95
N ALA A 105 -1.47 -0.76 1.81
CA ALA A 105 -2.69 -0.05 1.45
C ALA A 105 -3.85 -1.03 1.24
N SER A 106 -3.64 -2.14 0.53
CA SER A 106 -4.66 -3.18 0.32
C SER A 106 -5.21 -3.73 1.64
N LEU A 107 -4.34 -4.01 2.61
CA LEU A 107 -4.76 -4.49 3.94
C LEU A 107 -5.58 -3.45 4.71
N ILE A 108 -5.18 -2.17 4.64
CA ILE A 108 -5.94 -1.09 5.26
C ILE A 108 -7.28 -0.86 4.54
N LEU A 109 -7.33 -0.95 3.21
CA LEU A 109 -8.58 -0.87 2.45
C LEU A 109 -9.56 -1.96 2.85
N ALA A 110 -9.09 -3.20 3.03
CA ALA A 110 -9.94 -4.29 3.53
C ALA A 110 -10.51 -3.99 4.92
N TYR A 111 -9.67 -3.50 5.85
CA TYR A 111 -10.12 -3.07 7.18
C TYR A 111 -11.15 -1.94 7.11
N LEU A 112 -10.86 -0.87 6.38
CA LEU A 112 -11.76 0.27 6.22
C LEU A 112 -13.08 -0.12 5.57
N THR A 113 -13.05 -1.03 4.59
CA THR A 113 -14.25 -1.54 3.94
C THR A 113 -15.08 -2.35 4.94
N LYS A 114 -14.47 -3.28 5.68
CA LYS A 114 -15.17 -4.17 6.60
C LYS A 114 -15.72 -3.48 7.84
N TYR A 115 -14.94 -2.59 8.45
CA TYR A 115 -15.23 -2.06 9.79
C TYR A 115 -15.61 -0.57 9.83
N HIS A 116 -15.40 0.20 8.76
CA HIS A 116 -15.61 1.65 8.80
C HIS A 116 -16.64 2.15 7.78
N THR A 117 -16.46 1.82 6.50
CA THR A 117 -17.19 2.48 5.40
C THR A 117 -18.26 1.60 4.75
N ARG A 118 -18.12 0.27 4.83
CA ARG A 118 -18.92 -0.70 4.06
C ARG A 118 -18.93 -0.43 2.55
N SER A 119 -17.93 0.30 2.05
CA SER A 119 -17.75 0.60 0.64
C SER A 119 -16.27 0.75 0.32
N LEU A 120 -15.77 -0.07 -0.60
CA LEU A 120 -14.38 -0.05 -1.03
C LEU A 120 -14.01 1.28 -1.70
N GLU A 121 -14.93 1.86 -2.47
CA GLU A 121 -14.76 3.18 -3.07
C GLU A 121 -14.58 4.27 -2.00
N LYS A 122 -15.45 4.31 -0.97
CA LYS A 122 -15.32 5.26 0.14
C LYS A 122 -14.05 5.01 0.95
N ALA A 123 -13.69 3.75 1.19
CA ALA A 123 -12.45 3.37 1.87
C ALA A 123 -11.23 3.88 1.10
N PHE A 124 -11.24 3.73 -0.23
CA PHE A 124 -10.17 4.22 -1.09
C PHE A 124 -10.04 5.73 -1.04
N HIS A 125 -11.12 6.48 -1.22
CA HIS A 125 -11.05 7.94 -1.18
C HIS A 125 -10.62 8.47 0.19
N LEU A 126 -11.06 7.85 1.29
CA LEU A 126 -10.57 8.17 2.63
C LEU A 126 -9.05 7.97 2.72
N LEU A 127 -8.57 6.78 2.37
CA LEU A 127 -7.16 6.44 2.45
C LEU A 127 -6.30 7.31 1.52
N GLN A 128 -6.76 7.56 0.29
CA GLN A 128 -6.05 8.38 -0.70
C GLN A 128 -6.00 9.86 -0.28
N SER A 129 -7.05 10.40 0.35
CA SER A 129 -7.05 11.78 0.85
C SER A 129 -5.97 12.03 1.90
N ILE A 130 -5.62 10.98 2.66
CA ILE A 130 -4.59 11.03 3.69
C ILE A 130 -3.23 10.68 3.08
N ARG A 131 -3.16 9.62 2.28
CA ARG A 131 -1.95 9.14 1.60
C ARG A 131 -2.14 9.07 0.07
N PRO A 132 -1.87 10.18 -0.65
CA PRO A 132 -2.12 10.27 -2.10
C PRO A 132 -1.36 9.27 -2.98
N LEU A 133 -0.25 8.71 -2.47
CA LEU A 133 0.56 7.71 -3.17
C LEU A 133 -0.07 6.31 -3.21
N VAL A 134 -1.17 6.09 -2.49
CA VAL A 134 -1.82 4.77 -2.42
C VAL A 134 -2.24 4.31 -3.80
N ARG A 135 -1.70 3.17 -4.21
CA ARG A 135 -1.92 2.57 -5.52
C ARG A 135 -1.70 1.06 -5.46
N PRO A 136 -2.68 0.27 -4.96
CA PRO A 136 -2.62 -1.19 -5.05
C PRO A 136 -2.41 -1.64 -6.49
N ASN A 137 -1.65 -2.73 -6.67
CA ASN A 137 -1.52 -3.36 -7.97
C ASN A 137 -2.87 -3.93 -8.43
N ILE A 138 -3.02 -4.18 -9.74
CA ILE A 138 -4.30 -4.58 -10.33
C ILE A 138 -4.82 -5.94 -9.80
N GLY A 139 -3.92 -6.87 -9.45
CA GLY A 139 -4.30 -8.16 -8.88
C GLY A 139 -4.86 -8.02 -7.47
N PHE A 140 -4.34 -7.10 -6.67
CA PHE A 140 -4.90 -6.75 -5.37
C PHE A 140 -6.24 -6.04 -5.49
N TRP A 141 -6.42 -5.17 -6.49
CA TRP A 141 -7.74 -4.59 -6.76
C TRP A 141 -8.78 -5.63 -7.08
N ARG A 142 -8.47 -6.63 -7.92
CA ARG A 142 -9.39 -7.74 -8.21
C ARG A 142 -9.80 -8.46 -6.92
N GLN A 143 -8.85 -8.71 -6.03
CA GLN A 143 -9.11 -9.39 -4.76
C GLN A 143 -9.89 -8.51 -3.76
N LEU A 144 -9.66 -7.20 -3.73
CA LEU A 144 -10.43 -6.25 -2.91
C LEU A 144 -11.89 -6.11 -3.39
N ILE A 145 -12.10 -6.06 -4.71
CA ILE A 145 -13.42 -6.02 -5.34
C ILE A 145 -14.20 -7.30 -4.99
N GLN A 146 -13.54 -8.46 -5.08
CA GLN A 146 -14.13 -9.73 -4.65
C GLN A 146 -14.45 -9.70 -3.15
N PHE A 147 -13.53 -9.21 -2.32
CA PHE A 147 -13.70 -9.13 -0.86
C PHE A 147 -14.90 -8.26 -0.45
N GLU A 148 -15.08 -7.08 -1.07
CA GLU A 148 -16.26 -6.25 -0.81
C GLU A 148 -17.56 -6.95 -1.24
N SER A 149 -17.53 -7.63 -2.39
CA SER A 149 -18.71 -8.33 -2.90
C SER A 149 -19.13 -9.48 -1.97
N ASP A 150 -18.16 -10.27 -1.50
CA ASP A 150 -18.41 -11.36 -0.54
C ASP A 150 -18.87 -10.85 0.82
N LEU A 151 -18.34 -9.71 1.27
CA LEU A 151 -18.72 -9.08 2.53
C LEU A 151 -20.16 -8.55 2.53
N THR A 152 -20.60 -7.97 1.40
CA THR A 152 -21.89 -7.27 1.30
C THR A 152 -23.00 -8.12 0.69
N GLY A 153 -22.65 -9.17 -0.06
CA GLY A 153 -23.59 -9.93 -0.87
C GLY A 153 -24.05 -9.20 -2.15
N GLU A 154 -23.47 -8.04 -2.44
CA GLU A 154 -23.82 -7.15 -3.55
C GLU A 154 -22.59 -6.91 -4.44
N PRO A 155 -22.75 -6.42 -5.69
CA PRO A 155 -21.61 -6.02 -6.50
C PRO A 155 -20.77 -4.94 -5.81
N SER A 156 -19.45 -5.10 -5.83
CA SER A 156 -18.47 -4.11 -5.34
C SER A 156 -18.72 -2.71 -5.91
N THR A 157 -18.49 -1.70 -5.06
CA THR A 157 -18.56 -0.27 -5.41
C THR A 157 -17.44 0.13 -6.36
N VAL A 158 -16.35 -0.63 -6.41
CA VAL A 158 -15.26 -0.44 -7.38
C VAL A 158 -15.38 -1.45 -8.52
N ARG A 159 -15.26 -0.94 -9.76
CA ARG A 159 -15.12 -1.74 -10.98
C ARG A 159 -13.79 -1.45 -11.68
N LEU A 160 -13.28 -2.45 -12.39
CA LEU A 160 -12.16 -2.31 -13.31
C LEU A 160 -12.68 -1.87 -14.68
N VAL A 161 -12.02 -0.88 -15.28
CA VAL A 161 -12.33 -0.31 -16.58
C VAL A 161 -11.13 -0.55 -17.50
N ARG A 162 -11.40 -0.96 -18.73
CA ARG A 162 -10.36 -1.15 -19.74
C ARG A 162 -9.86 0.21 -20.22
N VAL A 163 -8.55 0.36 -20.33
CA VAL A 163 -7.91 1.58 -20.82
C VAL A 163 -7.14 1.24 -22.10
N GLU A 164 -7.48 1.88 -23.22
CA GLU A 164 -6.76 1.70 -24.48
C GLU A 164 -5.42 2.50 -24.43
N ASP A 165 -4.36 1.94 -25.02
CA ASP A 165 -3.00 2.51 -25.12
C ASP A 165 -2.16 2.61 -23.83
N GLN A 166 -2.30 1.67 -22.88
CA GLN A 166 -1.41 1.58 -21.70
C GLN A 166 -0.86 0.17 -21.48
N ASP A 167 0.27 0.07 -20.76
CA ASP A 167 0.89 -1.20 -20.36
C ASP A 167 0.01 -2.01 -19.38
N GLU A 168 -0.92 -1.34 -18.67
CA GLU A 168 -1.95 -1.99 -17.85
C GLU A 168 -3.32 -1.96 -18.56
N ASP A 169 -3.81 -3.13 -19.00
CA ASP A 169 -5.08 -3.27 -19.72
C ASP A 169 -6.32 -2.79 -18.93
N TYR A 170 -6.23 -2.73 -17.59
CA TYR A 170 -7.35 -2.43 -16.70
C TYR A 170 -6.92 -1.55 -15.53
N LEU A 171 -7.73 -0.54 -15.21
CA LEU A 171 -7.58 0.30 -14.02
C LEU A 171 -8.87 0.33 -13.19
N PRO A 172 -8.80 0.45 -11.86
CA PRO A 172 -9.97 0.70 -11.05
C PRO A 172 -10.51 2.11 -11.35
N HIS A 173 -11.83 2.22 -11.54
CA HIS A 173 -12.43 3.49 -11.98
C HIS A 173 -12.22 4.66 -11.00
N VAL A 174 -11.90 4.38 -9.73
CA VAL A 174 -11.61 5.38 -8.69
C VAL A 174 -10.30 6.14 -8.94
N TYR A 175 -9.47 5.69 -9.88
CA TYR A 175 -8.30 6.44 -10.34
C TYR A 175 -8.64 7.49 -11.40
N LEU A 176 -9.80 7.37 -12.04
CA LEU A 176 -10.21 8.21 -13.15
C LEU A 176 -10.96 9.44 -12.63
N GLN A 177 -10.77 10.59 -13.28
CA GLN A 177 -11.59 11.77 -13.01
C GLN A 177 -13.03 11.55 -13.51
N PRO A 178 -14.05 12.20 -12.90
CA PRO A 178 -15.45 12.02 -13.29
C PRO A 178 -15.74 12.26 -14.78
N GLN A 179 -14.95 13.10 -15.45
CA GLN A 179 -15.09 13.45 -16.86
C GLN A 179 -14.61 12.32 -17.80
N GLU A 180 -13.67 11.49 -17.32
CA GLU A 180 -13.04 10.38 -18.05
C GLU A 180 -13.93 9.13 -18.06
N VAL A 181 -14.79 9.00 -17.05
CA VAL A 181 -15.73 7.88 -16.90
C VAL A 181 -16.91 7.99 -17.88
N SER A 182 -17.27 9.20 -18.32
CA SER A 182 -18.45 9.42 -19.19
C SER A 182 -18.15 9.45 -20.69
N SER A 183 -16.91 9.72 -21.11
CA SER A 183 -16.60 9.96 -22.53
C SER A 183 -16.18 8.71 -23.30
N GLY A 184 -15.70 7.65 -22.62
CA GLY A 184 -15.01 6.54 -23.29
C GLY A 184 -13.78 6.98 -24.11
N MET A 185 -13.32 8.23 -23.94
CA MET A 185 -12.21 8.84 -24.64
C MET A 185 -11.25 9.40 -23.60
N ILE A 186 -10.12 8.72 -23.43
CA ILE A 186 -9.00 9.17 -22.59
C ILE A 186 -8.08 9.99 -23.49
N ASP A 187 -8.10 11.31 -23.34
CA ASP A 187 -7.30 12.27 -24.12
C ASP A 187 -5.80 12.19 -23.74
N GLN A 188 -4.94 12.59 -24.68
CA GLN A 188 -3.48 12.59 -24.60
C GLN A 188 -2.93 13.36 -23.39
N GLU A 189 -3.65 14.41 -22.94
CA GLU A 189 -3.27 15.23 -21.79
C GLU A 189 -3.40 14.46 -20.44
N ILE A 190 -4.37 13.56 -20.35
CA ILE A 190 -4.53 12.63 -19.23
C ILE A 190 -3.41 11.59 -19.29
N LYS A 191 -3.11 11.06 -20.48
CA LYS A 191 -1.99 10.12 -20.70
C LYS A 191 -0.65 10.72 -20.26
N ASP A 192 -0.42 12.00 -20.52
CA ASP A 192 0.82 12.69 -20.09
C ASP A 192 0.87 12.94 -18.57
N GLN A 193 -0.24 13.27 -17.91
CA GLN A 193 -0.28 13.39 -16.43
C GLN A 193 -0.03 12.03 -15.75
N PHE A 194 -0.62 10.95 -16.26
CA PHE A 194 -0.41 9.60 -15.73
C PHE A 194 1.02 9.09 -15.99
N ARG A 195 1.60 9.35 -17.17
CA ARG A 195 2.99 8.99 -17.48
C ARG A 195 3.98 9.67 -16.54
N ILE A 196 3.81 10.97 -16.27
CA ILE A 196 4.65 11.71 -15.31
C ILE A 196 4.55 11.08 -13.91
N LEU A 197 3.36 10.64 -13.49
CA LEU A 197 3.17 10.01 -12.19
C LEU A 197 3.87 8.64 -12.10
N VAL A 198 3.80 7.83 -13.16
CA VAL A 198 4.46 6.51 -13.24
C VAL A 198 5.98 6.66 -13.37
N GLU A 199 6.48 7.59 -14.19
CA GLU A 199 7.91 7.87 -14.32
C GLU A 199 8.51 8.39 -13.00
N SER A 200 7.77 9.23 -12.27
CA SER A 200 8.17 9.67 -10.91
C SER A 200 8.19 8.53 -9.87
N PHE A 201 7.47 7.43 -10.13
CA PHE A 201 7.43 6.24 -9.29
C PHE A 201 8.63 5.31 -9.56
N VAL A 202 9.09 5.25 -10.81
CA VAL A 202 10.23 4.41 -11.24
C VAL A 202 11.58 5.08 -10.90
N ASP A 203 11.72 6.39 -11.09
CA ASP A 203 12.98 7.12 -10.85
C ASP A 203 13.33 7.32 -9.36
N HIS A 204 12.46 6.91 -8.45
CA HIS A 204 12.65 7.07 -7.00
C HIS A 204 12.73 5.75 -6.23
N GLN A 205 12.79 4.63 -6.93
CA GLN A 205 13.20 3.36 -6.32
C GLN A 205 14.72 3.35 -6.17
N VAL A 206 15.18 3.87 -5.03
CA VAL A 206 16.46 3.60 -4.35
C VAL A 206 17.61 3.15 -5.27
N VAL A 207 18.51 4.08 -5.56
CA VAL A 207 19.83 3.80 -6.15
C VAL A 207 20.62 2.88 -5.23
N ALA A 208 20.89 1.65 -5.65
CA ALA A 208 21.91 0.79 -5.06
C ALA A 208 23.29 1.22 -5.58
N VAL A 209 24.24 1.51 -4.68
CA VAL A 209 25.66 1.63 -5.02
C VAL A 209 26.42 0.51 -4.33
N GLU A 210 27.01 -0.37 -5.13
CA GLU A 210 28.01 -1.33 -4.68
C GLU A 210 29.25 -0.57 -4.16
N ASN A 211 29.67 -0.83 -2.92
CA ASN A 211 31.00 -1.40 -2.69
C ASN A 211 31.28 -1.81 -1.24
N SER A 212 31.93 -2.97 -1.17
CA SER A 212 32.74 -3.61 -0.12
C SER A 212 32.92 -2.86 1.20
N ASP A 213 32.16 -3.24 2.22
CA ASP A 213 32.68 -4.04 3.35
C ASP A 213 31.55 -4.32 4.37
N GLN A 214 31.26 -5.61 4.54
CA GLN A 214 30.44 -6.25 5.59
C GLN A 214 29.10 -5.59 5.99
N PHE A 215 28.03 -6.00 5.31
CA PHE A 215 26.70 -6.44 5.82
C PHE A 215 25.70 -6.29 4.66
N SER A 216 25.66 -7.31 3.80
CA SER A 216 24.94 -7.29 2.54
C SER A 216 23.44 -7.55 2.74
N ILE A 217 22.63 -6.50 2.85
CA ILE A 217 21.20 -6.58 2.57
C ILE A 217 21.06 -6.53 1.05
N LEU A 218 20.87 -7.71 0.46
CA LEU A 218 20.69 -7.92 -0.97
C LEU A 218 19.31 -7.39 -1.41
N PHE A 219 19.28 -6.32 -2.21
CA PHE A 219 18.07 -5.81 -2.85
C PHE A 219 18.32 -5.50 -4.33
N LEU A 220 17.33 -5.87 -5.16
CA LEU A 220 17.14 -5.53 -6.57
C LEU A 220 18.04 -6.23 -7.61
N ARG A 221 17.68 -7.48 -7.91
CA ARG A 221 17.59 -7.94 -9.29
C ARG A 221 16.33 -8.79 -9.45
N CYS A 222 15.24 -8.13 -9.79
CA CYS A 222 14.13 -8.72 -10.54
C CYS A 222 13.16 -7.58 -10.86
N TRP A 223 13.20 -7.15 -12.13
CA TRP A 223 12.12 -6.56 -12.93
C TRP A 223 12.79 -5.77 -14.07
N ILE A 224 13.29 -6.53 -15.05
CA ILE A 224 13.18 -6.33 -16.51
C ILE A 224 13.49 -7.73 -17.05
N LEU A 225 12.41 -8.43 -17.40
CA LEU A 225 12.22 -9.42 -18.47
C LEU A 225 10.92 -10.20 -18.16
#